data_AF-A0A517N0P7-F1
#
_entry.id   AF-A0A517N0P7-F1
#
_cell.length_a   1.000
_cell.length_b   1.000
_cell.length_c   1.000
_cell.angle_alpha   90.00
_cell.angle_beta   90.00
_cell.angle_gamma   90.00
#
_symmetry.space_group_name_H-M   'P 1'
#
loop_
_entity.id
_entity.type
_entity.pdbx_description
1 polymer ?
#
loop_
_entity_poly.entity_id
_entity_poly.type
_entity_poly.pdbx_seq_one_letter_code
_entity_poly.pdbx_strand_id
1 'polypeptide(L)'
;MRTPNLKLHFWYAQRTLLLLLALPCPVLAALPIEIEVVADPGSGPQMQRWAKVLGECDLARVRIRGARGTDQVGIRTEETERTIRYHVTAVLDSRGRLVLPGGKFTDHQTVALKQFFQELPLEQKHNSVDRGRFGLTAAQFERVFNAFSNPVSLPKEEVSPGALLSSLAKQTRLSVEVPNNIKWQLDDKSPEAVSLPELSLGTTLAIFLREHSLGMAPEQPRGGELQLRIFELPADQRALEHWPVGWKSDAIGKQLAPNMYRSTAIEINGFQLEETLQALGPHAGIPLVYDRYVLARRKIVPEKIPIKIDRKEMLIRRGIDLVLRQARLTGDMRVDENGVPFYWITQFGSDSPRASK
;
A
#
# COMPACT_ATOMS: atom_id res chain seq x y z
N MET A 1 -16.02 2.07 -90.45
CA MET A 1 -16.82 1.08 -91.20
C MET A 1 -16.70 -0.26 -90.50
N ARG A 2 -17.85 -0.87 -90.15
CA ARG A 2 -18.10 -2.23 -89.64
C ARG A 2 -17.61 -2.62 -88.22
N THR A 3 -18.56 -2.55 -87.28
CA THR A 3 -18.84 -3.60 -86.28
C THR A 3 -19.29 -4.91 -86.98
N PRO A 4 -19.13 -6.11 -86.36
CA PRO A 4 -20.14 -6.70 -85.44
C PRO A 4 -19.52 -7.49 -84.25
N ASN A 5 -20.09 -7.51 -83.04
CA ASN A 5 -21.23 -8.25 -82.49
C ASN A 5 -21.02 -9.75 -82.13
N LEU A 6 -21.14 -10.03 -80.82
CA LEU A 6 -21.72 -11.20 -80.10
C LEU A 6 -21.26 -12.64 -80.41
N LYS A 7 -20.86 -13.38 -79.35
CA LYS A 7 -21.68 -14.44 -78.69
C LYS A 7 -21.00 -15.04 -77.44
N LEU A 8 -21.86 -15.36 -76.46
CA LEU A 8 -21.63 -16.04 -75.18
C LEU A 8 -20.95 -17.42 -75.35
N HIS A 9 -20.23 -17.89 -74.33
CA HIS A 9 -20.52 -19.17 -73.66
C HIS A 9 -19.90 -19.23 -72.26
N PHE A 10 -20.78 -19.42 -71.27
CA PHE A 10 -20.52 -19.88 -69.91
C PHE A 10 -19.67 -21.17 -69.92
N TRP A 11 -18.70 -21.30 -69.01
CA TRP A 11 -18.46 -22.56 -68.31
C TRP A 11 -17.84 -22.30 -66.93
N TYR A 12 -18.49 -22.89 -65.92
CA TYR A 12 -18.15 -22.86 -64.50
C TYR A 12 -16.82 -23.57 -64.24
N ALA A 13 -15.95 -22.97 -63.42
CA ALA A 13 -14.94 -23.70 -62.64
C ALA A 13 -14.62 -22.91 -61.38
N GLN A 14 -15.55 -22.96 -60.42
CA GLN A 14 -15.38 -22.45 -59.07
C GLN A 14 -14.39 -23.40 -58.35
N ARG A 15 -13.10 -23.05 -58.37
CA ARG A 15 -12.08 -23.72 -57.55
C ARG A 15 -12.28 -23.33 -56.09
N THR A 16 -13.05 -24.15 -55.38
CA THR A 16 -13.15 -24.13 -53.92
C THR A 16 -11.78 -24.49 -53.34
N LEU A 17 -11.00 -23.48 -52.97
CA LEU A 17 -9.79 -23.64 -52.17
C LEU A 17 -10.23 -23.88 -50.73
N LEU A 18 -10.35 -25.15 -50.35
CA LEU A 18 -10.60 -25.55 -48.95
C LEU A 18 -9.28 -25.38 -48.18
N LEU A 19 -9.09 -24.19 -47.58
CA LEU A 19 -8.00 -23.92 -46.66
C LEU A 19 -8.30 -24.66 -45.35
N LEU A 20 -7.71 -25.85 -45.18
CA LEU A 20 -7.66 -26.54 -43.89
C LEU A 20 -6.80 -25.70 -42.94
N LEU A 21 -7.45 -24.84 -42.17
CA LEU A 21 -6.88 -24.21 -40.98
C LEU A 21 -6.57 -25.33 -39.98
N ALA A 22 -5.34 -25.83 -40.01
CA ALA A 22 -4.75 -26.54 -38.89
C ALA A 22 -4.69 -25.57 -37.72
N LEU A 23 -5.68 -25.64 -36.82
CA LEU A 23 -5.63 -24.98 -35.53
C LEU A 23 -4.37 -25.48 -34.81
N PRO A 24 -3.41 -24.62 -34.45
CA PRO A 24 -2.30 -25.04 -33.62
C PRO A 24 -2.88 -25.48 -32.28
N CYS A 25 -2.78 -26.78 -31.99
CA CYS A 25 -3.01 -27.27 -30.64
C CYS A 25 -2.01 -26.52 -29.75
N PRO A 26 -2.44 -25.76 -28.73
CA PRO A 26 -1.50 -25.17 -27.79
C PRO A 26 -0.77 -26.33 -27.14
N VAL A 27 0.50 -26.51 -27.48
CA VAL A 27 1.41 -27.35 -26.71
C VAL A 27 1.43 -26.71 -25.34
N LEU A 28 0.77 -27.32 -24.36
CA LEU A 28 0.83 -26.90 -22.97
C LEU A 28 2.31 -27.04 -22.57
N ALA A 29 3.04 -25.93 -22.56
CA ALA A 29 4.43 -25.95 -22.17
C ALA A 29 4.51 -26.41 -20.71
N ALA A 30 5.34 -27.42 -20.44
CA ALA A 30 5.58 -27.90 -19.08
C ALA A 30 5.95 -26.72 -18.17
N LEU A 31 5.47 -26.73 -16.93
CA LEU A 31 5.85 -25.75 -15.92
C LEU A 31 7.37 -25.75 -15.78
N PRO A 32 8.06 -24.59 -15.72
CA PRO A 32 9.52 -24.49 -15.65
C PRO A 32 10.05 -24.85 -14.26
N ILE A 33 9.56 -25.95 -13.71
CA ILE A 33 9.80 -26.43 -12.35
C ILE A 33 10.47 -27.79 -12.44
N GLU A 34 11.66 -27.88 -11.86
CA GLU A 34 12.37 -29.13 -11.64
C GLU A 34 12.22 -29.51 -10.17
N ILE A 35 11.56 -30.63 -9.87
CA ILE A 35 11.41 -31.13 -8.50
C ILE A 35 12.36 -32.28 -8.23
N GLU A 36 13.08 -32.18 -7.12
CA GLU A 36 13.83 -33.28 -6.51
C GLU A 36 13.19 -33.68 -5.19
N VAL A 37 12.67 -34.92 -5.14
CA VAL A 37 12.12 -35.52 -3.92
C VAL A 37 13.18 -36.41 -3.28
N VAL A 38 13.45 -36.16 -2.01
CA VAL A 38 14.35 -36.97 -1.20
C VAL A 38 13.55 -37.78 -0.17
N ALA A 39 13.90 -39.03 0.04
CA ALA A 39 13.26 -39.86 1.08
C ALA A 39 14.25 -40.77 1.80
N ASP A 40 13.90 -41.15 3.02
CA ASP A 40 14.72 -42.02 3.83
C ASP A 40 14.78 -43.47 3.28
N PRO A 41 15.88 -44.20 3.56
CA PRO A 41 16.00 -45.62 3.24
C PRO A 41 14.82 -46.42 3.80
N GLY A 42 14.09 -47.14 2.93
CA GLY A 42 12.88 -47.88 3.29
C GLY A 42 11.58 -47.31 2.72
N SER A 43 11.61 -46.12 2.11
CA SER A 43 10.43 -45.45 1.53
C SER A 43 10.07 -45.88 0.10
N GLY A 44 10.56 -47.04 -0.37
CA GLY A 44 10.46 -47.47 -1.77
C GLY A 44 9.04 -47.46 -2.36
N PRO A 45 8.04 -48.08 -1.69
CA PRO A 45 6.64 -48.06 -2.16
C PRO A 45 6.02 -46.65 -2.18
N GLN A 46 6.46 -45.74 -1.32
CA GLN A 46 6.01 -44.35 -1.28
C GLN A 46 6.65 -43.53 -2.42
N MET A 47 7.94 -43.74 -2.70
CA MET A 47 8.64 -43.10 -3.81
C MET A 47 7.96 -43.40 -5.16
N GLN A 48 7.58 -44.66 -5.40
CA GLN A 48 6.88 -45.04 -6.64
C GLN A 48 5.50 -44.37 -6.77
N ARG A 49 4.75 -44.26 -5.67
CA ARG A 49 3.46 -43.55 -5.66
C ARG A 49 3.61 -42.08 -5.98
N TRP A 50 4.56 -41.41 -5.34
CA TRP A 50 4.84 -39.99 -5.60
C TRP A 50 5.40 -39.72 -6.98
N ALA A 51 6.17 -40.65 -7.57
CA ALA A 51 6.60 -40.54 -8.96
C ALA A 51 5.41 -40.45 -9.93
N LYS A 52 4.37 -41.26 -9.68
CA LYS A 52 3.15 -41.23 -10.49
C LYS A 52 2.38 -39.91 -10.31
N VAL A 53 2.14 -39.51 -9.07
CA VAL A 53 1.40 -38.26 -8.75
C VAL A 53 2.12 -37.02 -9.32
N LEU A 54 3.44 -36.94 -9.18
CA LEU A 54 4.23 -35.81 -9.70
C LEU A 54 4.34 -35.83 -11.22
N GLY A 55 4.33 -37.01 -11.84
CA GLY A 55 4.28 -37.15 -13.29
C GLY A 55 3.00 -36.58 -13.91
N GLU A 56 1.91 -36.51 -13.14
CA GLU A 56 0.64 -35.92 -13.59
C GLU A 56 0.61 -34.38 -13.48
N CYS A 57 1.63 -33.74 -12.87
CA CYS A 57 1.64 -32.30 -12.56
C CYS A 57 2.30 -31.40 -13.63
N ASP A 58 2.56 -31.91 -14.84
CA ASP A 58 3.12 -31.16 -15.98
C ASP A 58 4.44 -30.41 -15.65
N LEU A 59 5.31 -31.02 -14.84
CA LEU A 59 6.59 -30.44 -14.40
C LEU A 59 7.69 -30.66 -15.45
N ALA A 60 8.62 -29.71 -15.59
CA ALA A 60 9.76 -29.82 -16.51
C ALA A 60 10.65 -31.02 -16.19
N ARG A 61 10.82 -31.35 -14.90
CA ARG A 61 11.58 -32.52 -14.47
C ARG A 61 11.14 -33.02 -13.10
N VAL A 62 11.03 -34.34 -12.96
CA VAL A 62 10.81 -35.02 -11.67
C VAL A 62 11.96 -35.98 -11.42
N ARG A 63 12.62 -35.84 -10.26
CA ARG A 63 13.63 -36.77 -9.78
C ARG A 63 13.29 -37.20 -8.37
N ILE A 64 13.37 -38.50 -8.10
CA ILE A 64 13.23 -39.04 -6.74
C ILE A 64 14.50 -39.81 -6.40
N ARG A 65 15.08 -39.55 -5.23
CA ARG A 65 16.30 -40.21 -4.74
C ARG A 65 16.28 -40.43 -3.24
N GLY A 66 17.24 -41.22 -2.75
CA GLY A 66 17.50 -41.34 -1.32
C GLY A 66 18.01 -40.01 -0.72
N ALA A 67 17.62 -39.75 0.52
CA ALA A 67 18.07 -38.60 1.30
C ALA A 67 19.56 -38.69 1.63
N ARG A 68 20.23 -37.54 1.62
CA ARG A 68 21.58 -37.28 2.08
C ARG A 68 21.49 -36.41 3.32
N GLY A 69 22.46 -36.50 4.23
CA GLY A 69 22.45 -35.77 5.52
C GLY A 69 22.40 -34.24 5.43
N THR A 70 22.52 -33.66 4.23
CA THR A 70 22.46 -32.21 3.97
C THR A 70 21.20 -31.75 3.24
N ASP A 71 20.25 -32.66 2.92
CA ASP A 71 19.06 -32.29 2.17
C ASP A 71 18.05 -31.52 3.03
N GLN A 72 17.55 -30.40 2.51
CA GLN A 72 16.54 -29.58 3.16
C GLN A 72 15.48 -29.15 2.15
N VAL A 73 14.25 -28.99 2.63
CA VAL A 73 13.12 -28.50 1.83
C VAL A 73 13.40 -27.05 1.42
N GLY A 74 13.26 -26.72 0.13
CA GLY A 74 13.58 -25.38 -0.36
C GLY A 74 13.25 -25.15 -1.83
N ILE A 75 13.29 -23.88 -2.24
CA ILE A 75 13.13 -23.45 -3.64
C ILE A 75 14.36 -22.64 -4.01
N ARG A 76 14.94 -22.91 -5.18
CA ARG A 76 16.01 -22.11 -5.77
C ARG A 76 15.58 -21.66 -7.16
N THR A 77 15.73 -20.38 -7.43
CA THR A 77 15.45 -19.80 -8.76
C THR A 77 16.76 -19.69 -9.51
N GLU A 78 16.80 -20.25 -10.72
CA GLU A 78 17.91 -20.11 -11.66
C GLU A 78 17.43 -19.30 -12.86
N GLU A 79 17.98 -18.10 -13.00
CA GLU A 79 17.68 -17.22 -14.13
C GLU A 79 18.84 -17.27 -15.13
N THR A 80 18.53 -17.66 -16.37
CA THR A 80 19.44 -17.53 -17.53
C THR A 80 18.86 -16.51 -18.49
N GLU A 81 19.68 -15.92 -19.37
CA GLU A 81 19.30 -14.83 -20.31
C GLU A 81 18.04 -15.10 -21.16
N ARG A 82 17.58 -16.35 -21.26
CA ARG A 82 16.40 -16.76 -22.05
C ARG A 82 15.34 -17.55 -21.29
N THR A 83 15.60 -18.01 -20.06
CA THR A 83 14.66 -18.89 -19.31
C THR A 83 14.84 -18.76 -17.80
N ILE A 84 13.73 -18.77 -17.06
CA ILE A 84 13.70 -18.90 -15.60
C ILE A 84 13.35 -20.36 -15.27
N ARG A 85 14.10 -21.01 -14.39
CA ARG A 85 13.79 -22.35 -13.85
C ARG A 85 13.71 -22.32 -12.33
N TYR A 86 12.77 -23.08 -11.78
CA TYR A 86 12.60 -23.25 -10.34
C TYR A 86 13.01 -24.66 -9.92
N HIS A 87 14.05 -24.78 -9.09
CA HIS A 87 14.48 -26.03 -8.49
C HIS A 87 13.83 -26.19 -7.12
N VAL A 88 12.90 -27.13 -7.01
CA VAL A 88 12.16 -27.42 -5.77
C VAL A 88 12.73 -28.67 -5.13
N THR A 89 13.23 -28.57 -3.90
CA THR A 89 13.62 -29.72 -3.09
C THR A 89 12.50 -30.06 -2.12
N ALA A 90 11.97 -31.28 -2.21
CA ALA A 90 10.89 -31.80 -1.37
C ALA A 90 11.38 -33.01 -0.57
N VAL A 91 10.85 -33.19 0.64
CA VAL A 91 11.21 -34.32 1.52
C VAL A 91 9.99 -35.20 1.72
N LEU A 92 10.13 -36.52 1.58
CA LEU A 92 9.13 -37.46 2.04
C LEU A 92 9.33 -37.71 3.53
N ASP A 93 8.31 -37.37 4.33
CA ASP A 93 8.35 -37.63 5.76
C ASP A 93 8.11 -39.11 6.08
N SER A 94 8.35 -39.49 7.34
CA SER A 94 8.16 -40.87 7.82
C SER A 94 6.72 -41.40 7.70
N ARG A 95 5.73 -40.52 7.41
CA ARG A 95 4.33 -40.87 7.17
C ARG A 95 4.00 -40.97 5.68
N GLY A 96 5.00 -40.85 4.81
CA GLY A 96 4.83 -40.92 3.36
C GLY A 96 4.21 -39.67 2.73
N ARG A 97 4.21 -38.54 3.44
CA ARG A 97 3.71 -37.26 2.94
C ARG A 97 4.83 -36.47 2.28
N LEU A 98 4.50 -35.76 1.19
CA LEU A 98 5.43 -34.87 0.53
C LEU A 98 5.46 -33.53 1.26
N VAL A 99 6.62 -33.18 1.82
CA VAL A 99 6.88 -31.91 2.46
C VAL A 99 7.51 -30.98 1.43
N LEU A 100 6.80 -29.88 1.15
CA LEU A 100 7.22 -28.82 0.25
C LEU A 100 7.37 -27.50 1.03
N PRO A 101 8.10 -26.51 0.49
CA PRO A 101 8.11 -25.16 1.04
C PRO A 101 6.67 -24.63 1.08
N GLY A 102 6.17 -24.29 2.27
CA GLY A 102 4.80 -23.78 2.45
C GLY A 102 3.72 -24.83 2.75
N GLY A 103 4.00 -26.15 2.71
CA GLY A 103 2.96 -27.13 3.01
C GLY A 103 3.37 -28.60 3.02
N LYS A 104 2.44 -29.47 3.43
CA LYS A 104 2.58 -30.93 3.40
C LYS A 104 1.41 -31.53 2.65
N PHE A 105 1.67 -32.45 1.74
CA PHE A 105 0.69 -33.05 0.86
C PHE A 105 0.64 -34.57 1.02
N THR A 106 -0.56 -35.14 0.93
CA THR A 106 -0.76 -36.58 0.80
C THR A 106 -0.91 -36.97 -0.67
N ASP A 107 -0.71 -38.25 -1.01
CA ASP A 107 -0.83 -38.78 -2.37
C ASP A 107 -2.24 -38.62 -2.99
N HIS A 108 -3.28 -38.45 -2.17
CA HIS A 108 -4.65 -38.15 -2.62
C HIS A 108 -4.92 -36.66 -2.94
N GLN A 109 -3.99 -35.74 -2.61
CA GLN A 109 -4.18 -34.28 -2.76
C GLN A 109 -3.64 -33.73 -4.08
N THR A 110 -3.80 -34.48 -5.18
CA THR A 110 -3.24 -34.13 -6.49
C THR A 110 -3.70 -32.76 -7.00
N VAL A 111 -4.97 -32.38 -6.75
CA VAL A 111 -5.50 -31.07 -7.18
C VAL A 111 -4.80 -29.91 -6.46
N ALA A 112 -4.69 -29.99 -5.13
CA ALA A 112 -4.01 -28.96 -4.34
C ALA A 112 -2.52 -28.87 -4.66
N LEU A 113 -1.89 -30.01 -4.97
CA LEU A 113 -0.49 -30.07 -5.38
C LEU A 113 -0.25 -29.44 -6.76
N LYS A 114 -1.15 -29.70 -7.73
CA LYS A 114 -1.10 -29.03 -9.05
C LYS A 114 -1.24 -27.52 -8.91
N GLN A 115 -2.19 -27.06 -8.10
CA GLN A 115 -2.39 -25.65 -7.83
C GLN A 115 -1.12 -25.01 -7.22
N PHE A 116 -0.50 -25.67 -6.23
CA PHE A 116 0.76 -25.23 -5.65
C PHE A 116 1.84 -24.98 -6.72
N PHE A 117 2.06 -25.94 -7.63
CA PHE A 117 3.08 -25.77 -8.68
C PHE A 117 2.70 -24.71 -9.73
N GLN A 118 1.42 -24.51 -10.02
CA GLN A 118 0.97 -23.47 -10.93
C GLN A 118 1.15 -22.06 -10.35
N GLU A 119 0.97 -21.91 -9.03
CA GLU A 119 1.13 -20.64 -8.32
C GLU A 119 2.60 -20.32 -8.02
N LEU A 120 3.47 -21.33 -7.92
CA LEU A 120 4.87 -21.17 -7.53
C LEU A 120 5.65 -20.11 -8.34
N PRO A 121 5.58 -20.05 -9.69
CA PRO A 121 6.28 -19.02 -10.45
C PRO A 121 5.78 -17.59 -10.15
N LEU A 122 4.50 -17.44 -9.83
CA LEU A 122 3.92 -16.15 -9.44
C LEU A 122 4.41 -15.75 -8.05
N GLU A 123 4.44 -16.70 -7.11
CA GLU A 123 4.96 -16.47 -5.76
C GLU A 123 6.45 -16.12 -5.75
N GLN A 124 7.27 -16.85 -6.51
CA GLN A 124 8.71 -16.58 -6.57
C GLN A 124 9.00 -15.21 -7.20
N LYS A 125 8.24 -14.80 -8.24
CA LYS A 125 8.30 -13.43 -8.76
C LYS A 125 7.83 -12.38 -7.75
N HIS A 126 6.88 -12.71 -6.87
CA HIS A 126 6.39 -11.79 -5.84
C HIS A 126 7.37 -11.63 -4.68
N ASN A 127 8.08 -12.71 -4.34
CA ASN A 127 9.03 -12.82 -3.22
C ASN A 127 10.46 -12.40 -3.59
N SER A 128 10.82 -12.40 -4.89
CA SER A 128 12.14 -11.97 -5.36
C SER A 128 12.31 -10.46 -5.44
N VAL A 129 11.24 -9.69 -5.24
CA VAL A 129 11.28 -8.23 -5.26
C VAL A 129 11.41 -7.71 -3.84
N ASP A 130 12.44 -6.91 -3.59
CA ASP A 130 12.62 -6.21 -2.31
C ASP A 130 11.41 -5.30 -2.06
N ARG A 131 10.74 -5.54 -0.94
CA ARG A 131 9.50 -4.85 -0.55
C ARG A 131 9.77 -4.01 0.67
N GLY A 132 9.48 -2.72 0.53
CA GLY A 132 9.60 -1.77 1.60
C GLY A 132 8.28 -1.60 2.35
N ARG A 133 7.99 -0.34 2.66
CA ARG A 133 6.82 0.07 3.42
C ARG A 133 5.52 -0.39 2.78
N PHE A 134 4.53 -0.76 3.60
CA PHE A 134 3.23 -1.26 3.14
C PHE A 134 3.31 -2.55 2.29
N GLY A 135 4.44 -3.25 2.33
CA GLY A 135 4.68 -4.42 1.48
C GLY A 135 4.76 -4.10 -0.02
N LEU A 136 5.00 -2.83 -0.38
CA LEU A 136 5.11 -2.38 -1.76
C LEU A 136 6.56 -2.43 -2.26
N THR A 137 6.70 -2.59 -3.58
CA THR A 137 7.99 -2.34 -4.25
C THR A 137 8.28 -0.84 -4.29
N ALA A 138 9.55 -0.44 -4.48
CA ALA A 138 9.93 0.98 -4.57
C ALA A 138 9.12 1.74 -5.64
N ALA A 139 8.98 1.17 -6.84
CA ALA A 139 8.22 1.78 -7.93
C ALA A 139 6.71 1.91 -7.63
N GLN A 140 6.14 0.94 -6.89
CA GLN A 140 4.75 1.02 -6.46
C GLN A 140 4.55 2.11 -5.42
N PHE A 141 5.44 2.17 -4.42
CA PHE A 141 5.42 3.22 -3.42
C PHE A 141 5.54 4.60 -4.06
N GLU A 142 6.51 4.79 -4.96
CA GLU A 142 6.70 6.04 -5.71
C GLU A 142 5.44 6.44 -6.49
N ARG A 143 4.75 5.47 -7.11
CA ARG A 143 3.48 5.74 -7.80
C ARG A 143 2.39 6.25 -6.85
N VAL A 144 2.24 5.66 -5.66
CA VAL A 144 1.29 6.15 -4.64
C VAL A 144 1.69 7.53 -4.15
N PHE A 145 2.97 7.69 -3.83
CA PHE A 145 3.52 8.94 -3.31
C PHE A 145 3.27 10.09 -4.30
N ASN A 146 3.60 9.88 -5.59
CA ASN A 146 3.35 10.87 -6.65
C ASN A 146 1.85 11.15 -6.88
N ALA A 147 0.98 10.13 -6.76
CA ALA A 147 -0.46 10.35 -6.83
C ALA A 147 -0.94 11.26 -5.69
N PHE A 148 -0.32 11.13 -4.52
CA PHE A 148 -0.63 11.88 -3.31
C PHE A 148 0.03 13.25 -3.22
N SER A 149 1.13 13.51 -3.93
CA SER A 149 1.82 14.81 -3.97
C SER A 149 0.99 15.93 -4.60
N ASN A 150 -0.09 15.62 -5.31
CA ASN A 150 -0.92 16.65 -5.95
C ASN A 150 -1.61 17.55 -4.90
N PRO A 151 -1.68 18.87 -5.10
CA PRO A 151 -2.48 19.75 -4.26
C PRO A 151 -3.94 19.32 -4.20
N VAL A 152 -4.52 19.33 -3.00
CA VAL A 152 -5.92 18.98 -2.80
C VAL A 152 -6.85 20.11 -3.26
N SER A 153 -7.95 19.77 -3.93
CA SER A 153 -9.04 20.70 -4.16
C SER A 153 -10.16 20.42 -3.16
N LEU A 154 -10.31 21.31 -2.17
CA LEU A 154 -11.35 21.22 -1.15
C LEU A 154 -12.62 21.97 -1.59
N PRO A 155 -13.82 21.41 -1.31
CA PRO A 155 -15.06 22.13 -1.55
C PRO A 155 -15.14 23.34 -0.61
N LYS A 156 -15.73 24.42 -1.12
CA LYS A 156 -15.93 25.67 -0.35
C LYS A 156 -17.25 25.68 0.42
N GLU A 157 -18.13 24.75 0.10
CA GLU A 157 -19.46 24.59 0.69
C GLU A 157 -19.41 23.52 1.79
N GLU A 158 -20.41 23.52 2.65
CA GLU A 158 -20.59 22.47 3.65
C GLU A 158 -20.91 21.15 2.96
N VAL A 159 -20.19 20.10 3.32
CA VAL A 159 -20.35 18.76 2.75
C VAL A 159 -20.34 17.72 3.86
N SER A 160 -21.07 16.62 3.67
CA SER A 160 -20.97 15.50 4.61
C SER A 160 -19.59 14.84 4.53
N PRO A 161 -19.09 14.26 5.62
CA PRO A 161 -17.81 13.52 5.61
C PRO A 161 -17.76 12.41 4.54
N GLY A 162 -18.85 11.68 4.32
CA GLY A 162 -18.91 10.67 3.27
C GLY A 162 -18.79 11.24 1.84
N ALA A 163 -19.40 12.41 1.59
CA ALA A 163 -19.26 13.12 0.32
C ALA A 163 -17.85 13.69 0.12
N LEU A 164 -17.25 14.23 1.19
CA LEU A 164 -15.87 14.73 1.17
C LEU A 164 -14.89 13.59 0.88
N LEU A 165 -15.01 12.46 1.58
CA LEU A 165 -14.18 11.28 1.32
C LEU A 165 -14.29 10.82 -0.13
N SER A 166 -15.52 10.76 -0.66
CA SER A 166 -15.76 10.37 -2.05
C SER A 166 -15.12 11.33 -3.06
N SER A 167 -15.13 12.63 -2.75
CA SER A 167 -14.46 13.66 -3.57
C SER A 167 -12.93 13.49 -3.54
N LEU A 168 -12.35 13.35 -2.35
CA LEU A 168 -10.90 13.17 -2.17
C LEU A 168 -10.42 11.86 -2.81
N ALA A 169 -11.15 10.76 -2.63
CA ALA A 169 -10.85 9.46 -3.22
C ALA A 169 -10.76 9.52 -4.75
N LYS A 170 -11.67 10.23 -5.41
CA LYS A 170 -11.63 10.44 -6.88
C LYS A 170 -10.38 11.19 -7.32
N GLN A 171 -9.90 12.15 -6.52
CA GLN A 171 -8.68 12.91 -6.84
C GLN A 171 -7.41 12.03 -6.78
N THR A 172 -7.41 10.94 -6.01
CA THR A 172 -6.23 10.06 -5.87
C THR A 172 -5.89 9.33 -7.17
N ARG A 173 -6.87 9.13 -8.06
CA ARG A 173 -6.76 8.27 -9.25
C ARG A 173 -6.36 6.81 -8.94
N LEU A 174 -6.47 6.40 -7.67
CA LEU A 174 -6.32 5.03 -7.22
C LEU A 174 -7.70 4.46 -6.92
N SER A 175 -7.86 3.13 -7.06
CA SER A 175 -9.04 2.47 -6.54
C SER A 175 -9.06 2.62 -5.02
N VAL A 176 -10.17 3.07 -4.44
CA VAL A 176 -10.31 3.25 -2.98
C VAL A 176 -11.36 2.28 -2.46
N GLU A 177 -10.92 1.35 -1.63
CA GLU A 177 -11.79 0.40 -0.94
C GLU A 177 -12.20 0.98 0.42
N VAL A 178 -13.50 1.27 0.54
CA VAL A 178 -14.11 1.75 1.79
C VAL A 178 -15.06 0.67 2.30
N PRO A 179 -14.75 0.02 3.43
CA PRO A 179 -15.65 -0.92 4.07
C PRO A 179 -17.01 -0.27 4.33
N ASN A 180 -18.09 -1.03 4.11
CA ASN A 180 -19.42 -0.45 4.17
C ASN A 180 -19.74 0.14 5.56
N ASN A 181 -19.26 -0.46 6.66
CA ASN A 181 -19.40 0.08 8.03
C ASN A 181 -18.87 1.50 8.17
N ILE A 182 -17.71 1.76 7.58
CA ILE A 182 -17.08 3.08 7.57
C ILE A 182 -17.90 4.03 6.70
N LYS A 183 -18.35 3.57 5.53
CA LYS A 183 -19.18 4.38 4.63
C LYS A 183 -20.44 4.88 5.33
N TRP A 184 -21.20 3.99 5.97
CA TRP A 184 -22.42 4.38 6.69
C TRP A 184 -22.13 5.34 7.85
N GLN A 185 -21.05 5.13 8.61
CA GLN A 185 -20.65 6.04 9.71
C GLN A 185 -20.33 7.47 9.23
N LEU A 186 -19.75 7.60 8.03
CA LEU A 186 -19.41 8.90 7.46
C LEU A 186 -20.61 9.57 6.78
N ASP A 187 -21.51 8.78 6.19
CA ASP A 187 -22.74 9.27 5.54
C ASP A 187 -23.79 9.74 6.56
N ASP A 188 -23.82 9.16 7.77
CA ASP A 188 -24.74 9.53 8.86
C ASP A 188 -24.40 10.89 9.51
N LYS A 189 -23.17 11.39 9.30
CA LYS A 189 -22.72 12.67 9.84
C LYS A 189 -23.29 13.85 9.05
N SER A 190 -23.79 14.85 9.77
CA SER A 190 -24.29 16.09 9.18
C SER A 190 -23.22 16.81 8.37
N PRO A 191 -23.60 17.51 7.29
CA PRO A 191 -22.69 18.40 6.58
C PRO A 191 -22.07 19.44 7.50
N GLU A 192 -20.79 19.72 7.28
CA GLU A 192 -20.05 20.74 8.02
C GLU A 192 -19.09 21.50 7.08
N ALA A 193 -18.69 22.70 7.50
CA ALA A 193 -17.70 23.48 6.79
C ALA A 193 -16.36 22.74 6.77
N VAL A 194 -15.78 22.59 5.58
CA VAL A 194 -14.49 21.89 5.44
C VAL A 194 -13.38 22.72 6.04
N SER A 195 -12.82 22.23 7.13
CA SER A 195 -11.73 22.85 7.87
C SER A 195 -10.49 21.95 7.83
N LEU A 196 -9.96 21.76 6.62
CA LEU A 196 -8.73 20.99 6.36
C LEU A 196 -7.64 21.91 5.81
N PRO A 197 -6.36 21.68 6.15
CA PRO A 197 -5.28 22.49 5.62
C PRO A 197 -5.07 22.21 4.12
N GLU A 198 -4.67 23.22 3.37
CA GLU A 198 -4.30 23.11 1.95
C GLU A 198 -2.90 22.47 1.82
N LEU A 199 -2.83 21.17 2.10
CA LEU A 199 -1.63 20.34 1.90
C LEU A 199 -1.85 19.43 0.69
N SER A 200 -0.84 18.64 0.32
CA SER A 200 -0.99 17.59 -0.68
C SER A 200 -2.09 16.59 -0.30
N LEU A 201 -2.62 15.90 -1.30
CA LEU A 201 -3.78 15.03 -1.18
C LEU A 201 -3.56 13.91 -0.16
N GLY A 202 -2.38 13.29 -0.12
CA GLY A 202 -2.07 12.20 0.81
C GLY A 202 -2.15 12.64 2.26
N THR A 203 -1.43 13.72 2.60
CA THR A 203 -1.45 14.29 3.95
C THR A 203 -2.83 14.81 4.35
N THR A 204 -3.54 15.50 3.44
CA THR A 204 -4.90 16.01 3.72
C THR A 204 -5.88 14.87 3.98
N LEU A 205 -5.84 13.82 3.15
CA LEU A 205 -6.68 12.64 3.32
C LEU A 205 -6.34 11.89 4.62
N ALA A 206 -5.06 11.78 4.98
CA ALA A 206 -4.63 11.19 6.24
C ALA A 206 -5.14 11.98 7.46
N ILE A 207 -5.12 13.32 7.41
CA ILE A 207 -5.68 14.18 8.46
C ILE A 207 -7.18 13.92 8.58
N PHE A 208 -7.92 14.05 7.48
CA PHE A 208 -9.37 13.86 7.43
C PHE A 208 -9.80 12.49 8.00
N LEU A 209 -9.20 11.40 7.50
CA LEU A 209 -9.51 10.04 7.96
C LEU A 209 -9.24 9.90 9.45
N ARG A 210 -8.11 10.45 9.91
CA ARG A 210 -7.73 10.39 11.32
C ARG A 210 -8.75 11.08 12.23
N GLU A 211 -9.34 12.22 11.85
CA GLU A 211 -10.39 12.88 12.65
C GLU A 211 -11.58 11.96 12.92
N HIS A 212 -11.84 11.02 12.00
CA HIS A 212 -12.87 10.00 12.10
C HIS A 212 -12.39 8.66 12.68
N SER A 213 -11.20 8.62 13.28
CA SER A 213 -10.58 7.38 13.78
C SER A 213 -10.31 6.35 12.69
N LEU A 214 -10.04 6.80 11.46
CA LEU A 214 -9.75 5.97 10.30
C LEU A 214 -8.31 6.17 9.82
N GLY A 215 -7.79 5.16 9.15
CA GLY A 215 -6.49 5.18 8.49
C GLY A 215 -6.63 4.66 7.07
N MET A 216 -5.58 4.89 6.28
CA MET A 216 -5.46 4.30 4.95
C MET A 216 -4.10 3.66 4.78
N ALA A 217 -4.02 2.63 3.94
CA ALA A 217 -2.77 2.08 3.48
C ALA A 217 -2.91 1.66 2.02
N PRO A 218 -1.89 1.89 1.18
CA PRO A 218 -1.86 1.28 -0.12
C PRO A 218 -1.63 -0.22 0.01
N GLU A 219 -2.31 -0.99 -0.82
CA GLU A 219 -2.13 -2.44 -0.87
C GLU A 219 -2.32 -2.93 -2.29
N GLN A 220 -1.69 -4.07 -2.59
CA GLN A 220 -1.92 -4.78 -3.83
C GLN A 220 -2.45 -6.18 -3.50
N PRO A 221 -3.77 -6.41 -3.61
CA PRO A 221 -4.35 -7.74 -3.49
C PRO A 221 -3.70 -8.70 -4.49
N ARG A 222 -3.70 -10.00 -4.16
CA ARG A 222 -3.13 -11.03 -5.03
C ARG A 222 -3.82 -11.00 -6.40
N GLY A 223 -3.06 -10.76 -7.46
CA GLY A 223 -3.57 -10.65 -8.83
C GLY A 223 -4.41 -9.40 -9.10
N GLY A 224 -4.51 -8.48 -8.14
CA GLY A 224 -5.23 -7.23 -8.27
C GLY A 224 -4.35 -6.03 -8.62
N GLU A 225 -5.00 -4.92 -8.93
CA GLU A 225 -4.34 -3.63 -9.07
C GLU A 225 -4.04 -3.02 -7.69
N LEU A 226 -3.13 -2.04 -7.68
CA LEU A 226 -2.81 -1.27 -6.49
C LEU A 226 -4.02 -0.41 -6.10
N GLN A 227 -4.44 -0.54 -4.85
CA GLN A 227 -5.59 0.17 -4.30
C GLN A 227 -5.25 0.81 -2.96
N LEU A 228 -6.11 1.69 -2.49
CA LEU A 228 -6.08 2.27 -1.15
C LEU A 228 -7.16 1.62 -0.32
N ARG A 229 -6.76 0.92 0.75
CA ARG A 229 -7.71 0.39 1.73
C ARG A 229 -7.88 1.37 2.87
N ILE A 230 -9.14 1.67 3.20
CA ILE A 230 -9.51 2.45 4.39
C ILE A 230 -9.92 1.49 5.50
N PHE A 231 -9.50 1.77 6.73
CA PHE A 231 -9.77 0.93 7.89
C PHE A 231 -9.88 1.76 9.18
N GLU A 232 -10.48 1.18 10.21
CA GLU A 232 -10.52 1.76 11.55
C GLU A 232 -9.13 1.73 12.19
N LEU A 233 -8.69 2.84 12.76
CA LEU A 233 -7.41 2.90 13.46
C LEU A 233 -7.51 2.16 14.81
N PRO A 234 -6.58 1.24 15.10
CA PRO A 234 -6.51 0.62 16.42
C PRO A 234 -6.17 1.66 17.50
N ALA A 235 -6.48 1.32 18.76
CA ALA A 235 -6.17 2.19 19.89
C ALA A 235 -4.66 2.48 20.05
N ASP A 236 -3.81 1.49 19.72
CA ASP A 236 -2.38 1.70 19.51
C ASP A 236 -2.10 1.75 18.01
N GLN A 237 -1.82 2.95 17.50
CA GLN A 237 -1.62 3.15 16.07
C GLN A 237 -0.29 2.59 15.56
N ARG A 238 0.59 2.13 16.45
CA ARG A 238 1.81 1.41 16.06
C ARG A 238 1.52 -0.03 15.67
N ALA A 239 0.34 -0.55 16.04
CA ALA A 239 -0.04 -1.93 15.77
C ALA A 239 -0.34 -2.19 14.29
N LEU A 240 -0.68 -1.15 13.53
CA LEU A 240 -1.01 -1.27 12.12
C LEU A 240 -0.32 -0.18 11.31
N GLU A 241 0.41 -0.60 10.29
CA GLU A 241 1.05 0.34 9.37
C GLU A 241 -0.01 1.05 8.52
N HIS A 242 0.06 2.39 8.51
CA HIS A 242 -0.86 3.27 7.80
C HIS A 242 -0.11 4.47 7.22
N TRP A 243 -0.68 5.10 6.20
CA TRP A 243 -0.15 6.30 5.58
C TRP A 243 -0.08 7.42 6.62
N PRO A 244 1.09 8.05 6.81
CA PRO A 244 1.29 8.99 7.90
C PRO A 244 0.64 10.36 7.59
N VAL A 245 0.37 11.12 8.64
CA VAL A 245 0.07 12.56 8.52
C VAL A 245 1.40 13.29 8.32
N GLY A 246 1.81 13.42 7.05
CA GLY A 246 3.09 13.98 6.67
C GLY A 246 4.30 13.14 7.08
N TRP A 247 5.43 13.51 6.52
CA TRP A 247 6.70 12.81 6.56
C TRP A 247 7.72 13.60 7.35
N LYS A 248 8.71 12.89 7.89
CA LYS A 248 9.88 13.55 8.44
C LYS A 248 10.75 14.02 7.27
N SER A 249 11.23 15.26 7.34
CA SER A 249 12.23 15.77 6.39
C SER A 249 13.63 15.67 6.97
N ASP A 250 14.61 15.37 6.11
CA ASP A 250 16.03 15.45 6.44
C ASP A 250 16.57 16.90 6.40
N ALA A 251 15.81 17.84 5.82
CA ALA A 251 16.19 19.24 5.80
C ALA A 251 16.18 19.85 7.21
N ILE A 252 17.07 20.80 7.44
CA ILE A 252 17.19 21.47 8.75
C ILE A 252 15.96 22.36 8.94
N GLY A 253 15.36 22.35 10.13
CA GLY A 253 14.11 23.09 10.37
C GLY A 253 14.15 24.58 10.02
N LYS A 254 15.32 25.24 10.11
CA LYS A 254 15.50 26.65 9.70
C LYS A 254 15.36 26.84 8.18
N GLN A 255 15.72 25.84 7.39
CA GLN A 255 15.54 25.87 5.92
C GLN A 255 14.07 25.65 5.56
N LEU A 256 13.39 24.72 6.25
CA LEU A 256 11.98 24.42 6.01
C LEU A 256 11.06 25.58 6.43
N ALA A 257 11.27 26.14 7.62
CA ALA A 257 10.37 27.14 8.21
C ALA A 257 11.16 28.32 8.79
N PRO A 258 11.82 29.14 7.95
CA PRO A 258 12.75 30.18 8.42
C PRO A 258 12.10 31.20 9.35
N ASN A 259 10.82 31.52 9.14
CA ASN A 259 10.09 32.48 9.96
C ASN A 259 9.94 32.01 11.41
N MET A 260 9.78 30.70 11.66
CA MET A 260 9.75 30.14 13.01
C MET A 260 11.05 30.36 13.81
N TYR A 261 12.18 30.63 13.15
CA TYR A 261 13.48 30.86 13.79
C TYR A 261 13.88 32.34 13.84
N ARG A 262 12.93 33.26 13.63
CA ARG A 262 13.13 34.69 13.88
C ARG A 262 12.88 35.00 15.36
N SER A 263 13.71 35.86 15.93
CA SER A 263 13.52 36.39 17.30
C SER A 263 12.48 37.50 17.29
N THR A 264 11.56 37.49 18.24
CA THR A 264 10.60 38.57 18.46
C THR A 264 10.20 38.65 19.93
N ALA A 265 9.76 39.81 20.38
CA ALA A 265 9.16 39.97 21.70
C ALA A 265 7.73 39.40 21.67
N ILE A 266 7.49 38.35 22.45
CA ILE A 266 6.16 37.73 22.57
C ILE A 266 5.62 38.04 23.96
N GLU A 267 4.40 38.54 24.02
CA GLU A 267 3.62 38.80 25.23
C GLU A 267 2.19 38.33 24.97
N ILE A 268 1.66 37.48 25.84
CA ILE A 268 0.31 36.92 25.73
C ILE A 268 -0.34 37.04 27.10
N ASN A 269 -1.43 37.80 27.18
CA ASN A 269 -2.10 38.15 28.43
C ASN A 269 -3.54 37.62 28.45
N GLY A 270 -3.70 36.32 28.70
CA GLY A 270 -5.03 35.73 28.99
C GLY A 270 -5.88 35.40 27.77
N PHE A 271 -5.29 35.32 26.57
CA PHE A 271 -5.95 34.81 25.37
C PHE A 271 -6.13 33.28 25.44
N GLN A 272 -7.11 32.74 24.71
CA GLN A 272 -7.30 31.30 24.61
C GLN A 272 -6.25 30.66 23.69
N LEU A 273 -5.99 29.37 23.84
CA LEU A 273 -4.99 28.64 23.04
C LEU A 273 -5.25 28.78 21.54
N GLU A 274 -6.50 28.61 21.12
CA GLU A 274 -6.90 28.70 19.71
C GLU A 274 -6.56 30.06 19.11
N GLU A 275 -7.06 31.12 19.76
CA GLU A 275 -6.82 32.51 19.35
C GLU A 275 -5.33 32.85 19.36
N THR A 276 -4.59 32.36 20.36
CA THR A 276 -3.14 32.55 20.47
C THR A 276 -2.41 31.91 19.29
N LEU A 277 -2.74 30.66 18.93
CA LEU A 277 -2.10 29.99 17.80
C LEU A 277 -2.52 30.58 16.45
N GLN A 278 -3.78 31.01 16.32
CA GLN A 278 -4.25 31.73 15.13
C GLN A 278 -3.48 33.04 14.93
N ALA A 279 -3.19 33.77 16.00
CA ALA A 279 -2.37 34.98 15.95
C ALA A 279 -0.89 34.70 15.65
N LEU A 280 -0.33 33.60 16.19
CA LEU A 280 1.07 33.22 15.94
C LEU A 280 1.29 32.57 14.57
N GLY A 281 0.28 31.95 13.98
CA GLY A 281 0.36 31.21 12.71
C GLY A 281 0.96 32.03 11.55
N PRO A 282 0.46 33.24 11.25
CA PRO A 282 1.04 34.10 10.22
C PRO A 282 2.52 34.42 10.45
N HIS A 283 2.93 34.56 11.70
CA HIS A 283 4.34 34.79 12.05
C HIS A 283 5.20 33.54 11.92
N ALA A 284 4.63 32.35 12.12
CA ALA A 284 5.31 31.08 11.91
C ALA A 284 5.64 30.84 10.42
N GLY A 285 4.81 31.38 9.52
CA GLY A 285 4.98 31.26 8.07
C GLY A 285 4.73 29.85 7.51
N ILE A 286 4.19 28.96 8.33
CA ILE A 286 3.76 27.61 7.95
C ILE A 286 2.43 27.29 8.64
N PRO A 287 1.60 26.39 8.10
CA PRO A 287 0.36 25.98 8.74
C PRO A 287 0.62 25.34 10.10
N LEU A 288 -0.18 25.72 11.10
CA LEU A 288 -0.26 25.06 12.41
C LEU A 288 -1.48 24.15 12.38
N VAL A 289 -1.28 22.84 12.46
CA VAL A 289 -2.36 21.86 12.22
C VAL A 289 -2.56 20.99 13.45
N TYR A 290 -3.77 20.99 14.01
CA TYR A 290 -4.10 20.14 15.14
C TYR A 290 -4.40 18.71 14.75
N ASP A 291 -3.95 17.81 15.61
CA ASP A 291 -4.41 16.43 15.68
C ASP A 291 -5.78 16.35 16.38
N ARG A 292 -6.86 16.67 15.64
CA ARG A 292 -8.21 16.68 16.21
C ARG A 292 -8.63 15.35 16.83
N TYR A 293 -8.12 14.24 16.31
CA TYR A 293 -8.30 12.91 16.90
C TYR A 293 -7.76 12.82 18.33
N VAL A 294 -6.52 13.27 18.56
CA VAL A 294 -5.93 13.28 19.90
C VAL A 294 -6.64 14.28 20.80
N LEU A 295 -6.94 15.48 20.30
CA LEU A 295 -7.65 16.50 21.08
C LEU A 295 -9.00 15.96 21.59
N ALA A 296 -9.79 15.35 20.71
CA ALA A 296 -11.08 14.74 21.07
C ALA A 296 -10.93 13.63 22.10
N ARG A 297 -10.00 12.68 21.89
CA ARG A 297 -9.76 11.56 22.82
C ARG A 297 -9.28 12.03 24.19
N ARG A 298 -8.46 13.08 24.24
CA ARG A 298 -7.91 13.65 25.47
C ARG A 298 -8.81 14.71 26.09
N LYS A 299 -9.95 15.02 25.45
CA LYS A 299 -10.91 16.06 25.86
C LYS A 299 -10.23 17.43 26.02
N ILE A 300 -9.27 17.72 25.15
CA ILE A 300 -8.58 19.00 25.10
C ILE A 300 -9.41 19.92 24.19
N VAL A 301 -9.85 21.05 24.73
CA VAL A 301 -10.67 22.05 24.03
C VAL A 301 -9.86 23.36 23.95
N PRO A 302 -9.13 23.62 22.86
CA PRO A 302 -8.25 24.78 22.71
C PRO A 302 -8.90 26.13 23.04
N GLU A 303 -10.18 26.28 22.73
CA GLU A 303 -10.96 27.51 22.94
C GLU A 303 -11.21 27.83 24.41
N LYS A 304 -10.90 26.89 25.32
CA LYS A 304 -11.13 27.02 26.77
C LYS A 304 -9.85 27.07 27.60
N ILE A 305 -8.68 26.98 26.98
CA ILE A 305 -7.38 26.92 27.67
C ILE A 305 -6.74 28.30 27.64
N PRO A 306 -6.72 29.04 28.77
CA PRO A 306 -6.10 30.35 28.83
C PRO A 306 -4.58 30.22 28.79
N ILE A 307 -3.94 31.09 28.02
CA ILE A 307 -2.50 31.13 27.84
C ILE A 307 -1.95 32.44 28.41
N LYS A 308 -0.83 32.32 29.12
CA LYS A 308 -0.07 33.48 29.59
C LYS A 308 1.41 33.32 29.29
N ILE A 309 1.99 34.35 28.68
CA ILE A 309 3.44 34.47 28.48
C ILE A 309 3.82 35.91 28.79
N ASP A 310 4.59 36.09 29.87
CA ASP A 310 5.16 37.39 30.20
C ASP A 310 6.11 37.83 29.07
N ARG A 311 6.14 39.14 28.80
CA ARG A 311 6.90 39.72 27.71
C ARG A 311 8.34 39.23 27.73
N LYS A 312 8.73 38.52 26.66
CA LYS A 312 10.08 37.99 26.53
C LYS A 312 10.48 37.89 25.07
N GLU A 313 11.72 38.27 24.79
CA GLU A 313 12.33 38.04 23.49
C GLU A 313 12.69 36.56 23.32
N MET A 314 12.19 35.95 22.25
CA MET A 314 12.47 34.55 21.92
C MET A 314 12.19 34.24 20.45
N LEU A 315 12.63 33.06 20.00
CA LEU A 315 12.24 32.53 18.69
C LEU A 315 10.72 32.28 18.64
N ILE A 316 10.10 32.55 17.50
CA ILE A 316 8.66 32.27 17.27
C ILE A 316 8.33 30.80 17.58
N ARG A 317 9.17 29.85 17.14
CA ARG A 317 9.04 28.43 17.49
C ARG A 317 8.99 28.21 18.99
N ARG A 318 9.87 28.88 19.74
CA ARG A 318 9.93 28.72 21.19
C ARG A 318 8.69 29.29 21.86
N GLY A 319 8.14 30.38 21.33
CA GLY A 319 6.83 30.92 21.72
C GLY A 319 5.73 29.90 21.54
N ILE A 320 5.59 29.34 20.32
CA ILE A 320 4.62 28.29 20.01
C ILE A 320 4.79 27.09 20.96
N ASP A 321 6.01 26.59 21.15
CA ASP A 321 6.28 25.45 22.06
C ASP A 321 6.00 25.77 23.54
N LEU A 322 6.05 27.03 23.97
CA LEU A 322 5.62 27.44 25.32
C LEU A 322 4.10 27.45 25.43
N VAL A 323 3.42 28.00 24.42
CA VAL A 323 1.95 28.01 24.33
C VAL A 323 1.40 26.59 24.36
N LEU A 324 1.89 25.71 23.49
CA LEU A 324 1.47 24.31 23.41
C LEU A 324 1.68 23.56 24.73
N ARG A 325 2.81 23.78 25.40
CA ARG A 325 3.10 23.10 26.67
C ARG A 325 2.14 23.44 27.79
N GLN A 326 1.60 24.67 27.85
CA GLN A 326 0.56 25.03 28.83
C GLN A 326 -0.73 24.21 28.63
N ALA A 327 -1.00 23.81 27.38
CA ALA A 327 -2.11 22.94 27.02
C ALA A 327 -1.76 21.43 27.05
N ARG A 328 -0.56 21.05 27.52
CA ARG A 328 -0.02 19.67 27.47
C ARG A 328 0.09 19.11 26.06
N LEU A 329 0.20 19.98 25.07
CA LEU A 329 0.46 19.67 23.67
C LEU A 329 1.93 19.87 23.32
N THR A 330 2.30 19.36 22.17
CA THR A 330 3.63 19.47 21.58
C THR A 330 3.51 19.54 20.07
N GLY A 331 4.56 20.01 19.40
CA GLY A 331 4.58 20.14 17.96
C GLY A 331 5.73 19.36 17.33
N ASP A 332 5.51 18.90 16.11
CA ASP A 332 6.51 18.24 15.28
C ASP A 332 6.48 18.83 13.87
N MET A 333 7.67 19.15 13.35
CA MET A 333 7.82 19.70 12.01
C MET A 333 7.71 18.55 11.02
N ARG A 334 6.73 18.61 10.12
CA ARG A 334 6.50 17.61 9.08
C ARG A 334 6.46 18.27 7.72
N VAL A 335 6.66 17.47 6.69
CA VAL A 335 6.44 17.88 5.29
C VAL A 335 5.39 16.98 4.68
N ASP A 336 4.60 17.51 3.78
CA ASP A 336 3.67 16.69 2.99
C ASP A 336 4.40 15.96 1.84
N GLU A 337 3.66 15.22 1.02
CA GLU A 337 4.20 14.49 -0.13
C GLU A 337 4.79 15.42 -1.23
N ASN A 338 4.56 16.73 -1.16
CA ASN A 338 5.10 17.73 -2.06
C ASN A 338 6.20 18.58 -1.40
N GLY A 339 6.66 18.20 -0.20
CA GLY A 339 7.71 18.90 0.54
C GLY A 339 7.24 20.18 1.24
N VAL A 340 5.94 20.48 1.26
CA VAL A 340 5.37 21.65 1.94
C VAL A 340 5.42 21.43 3.46
N PRO A 341 6.10 22.30 4.22
CA PRO A 341 6.23 22.12 5.65
C PRO A 341 4.98 22.59 6.42
N PHE A 342 4.66 21.87 7.48
CA PHE A 342 3.62 22.25 8.44
C PHE A 342 4.00 21.81 9.86
N TYR A 343 3.40 22.46 10.86
CA TYR A 343 3.61 22.13 12.27
C TYR A 343 2.46 21.28 12.78
N TRP A 344 2.72 20.00 13.01
CA TRP A 344 1.72 19.05 13.52
C TRP A 344 1.63 19.15 15.03
N ILE A 345 0.49 19.64 15.54
CA ILE A 345 0.23 19.86 16.96
C ILE A 345 -0.55 18.68 17.52
N THR A 346 0.05 17.99 18.50
CA THR A 346 -0.53 16.77 19.06
C THR A 346 -0.04 16.53 20.50
N GLN A 347 -0.41 15.40 21.07
CA GLN A 347 0.24 14.84 22.26
C GLN A 347 0.90 13.52 21.85
N PHE A 348 2.24 13.46 21.84
CA PHE A 348 2.94 12.24 21.43
C PHE A 348 2.66 11.07 22.39
N GLY A 349 2.34 9.92 21.83
CA GLY A 349 1.89 8.74 22.56
C GLY A 349 1.79 7.50 21.68
N SER A 350 1.00 6.51 22.11
CA SER A 350 0.61 5.36 21.27
C SER A 350 -0.44 5.76 20.22
N ASP A 351 -1.23 6.78 20.53
CA ASP A 351 -2.29 7.36 19.71
C ASP A 351 -1.78 8.39 18.70
N SER A 352 -0.57 8.92 18.86
CA SER A 352 0.06 9.81 17.88
C SER A 352 1.57 9.59 17.86
N PRO A 353 2.08 8.73 16.95
CA PRO A 353 3.50 8.53 16.81
C PRO A 353 4.17 9.77 16.18
N ARG A 354 5.48 9.90 16.44
CA ARG A 354 6.31 10.88 15.73
C ARG A 354 6.33 10.55 14.23
N ALA A 355 6.63 11.56 13.41
CA ALA A 355 6.77 11.34 11.97
C ALA A 355 7.74 10.19 11.69
N SER A 356 7.30 9.24 10.88
CA SER A 356 8.15 8.17 10.38
C SER A 356 9.18 8.74 9.41
N LYS A 357 10.37 8.14 9.40
CA LYS A 357 11.31 8.31 8.30
C LYS A 357 10.78 7.68 7.02
#